data_AF-A0A514CIF7-F1
#
_entry.id   AF-A0A514CIF7-F1
#
_cell.length_a   1.000
_cell.length_b   1.000
_cell.length_c   1.000
_cell.angle_alpha   90.00
_cell.angle_beta   90.00
_cell.angle_gamma   90.00
#
_symmetry.space_group_name_H-M   'P 1'
#
loop_
_entity.id
_entity.type
_entity.pdbx_description
1 polymer ?
#
loop_
_entity_poly.entity_id
_entity_poly.type
_entity_poly.pdbx_seq_one_letter_code
_entity_poly.pdbx_strand_id
1 'polypeptide(L)'
;MWIRIEEISIRQIDANHLENPKSAGGPMVLNLFQREGRTVFSITRNKKVYPQYLETPASNRAAHGIRIPNRKWTNEMKAFAQQELGKIPPQKGIFKITIVGWLFLLLAFGTLGYLVYEGIQAPAKAKKHQQEMAVKATVSEGDVYFGKYRVYKEKGNFIGSEGGFGWFKVVKVENGTYYIAKSVEMSDTAKPKEQLNSNGFEKESMAVKAKELGAYHKSFASGDGLIEISFSEKKNE
;
A
#
# COMPACT_ATOMS: atom_id res chain seq x y z
N MET A 1 26.07 5.85 8.75
CA MET A 1 26.14 7.31 8.46
C MET A 1 25.38 7.57 7.16
N TRP A 2 24.31 8.36 7.19
CA TRP A 2 23.36 8.49 6.07
C TRP A 2 23.87 9.38 4.92
N ILE A 3 24.64 10.42 5.25
CA ILE A 3 25.26 11.34 4.29
C ILE A 3 26.67 11.65 4.81
N ARG A 4 27.67 11.60 3.92
CA ARG A 4 29.05 12.00 4.18
C ARG A 4 29.53 12.90 3.05
N ILE A 5 30.18 13.99 3.42
CA ILE A 5 30.84 14.89 2.48
C ILE A 5 32.33 14.84 2.79
N GLU A 6 33.13 14.53 1.78
CA GLU A 6 34.59 14.49 1.86
C GLU A 6 35.19 15.52 0.91
N GLU A 7 36.31 16.11 1.32
CA GLU A 7 37.13 16.97 0.49
C GLU A 7 38.35 16.18 0.02
N ILE A 8 38.43 15.91 -1.28
CA ILE A 8 39.53 15.18 -1.90
C ILE A 8 40.51 16.20 -2.44
N SER A 9 41.70 16.30 -1.83
CA SER A 9 42.77 17.16 -2.32
C SER A 9 43.24 16.69 -3.69
N ILE A 10 43.29 17.62 -4.64
CA ILE A 10 43.81 17.40 -6.00
C ILE A 10 45.25 17.89 -6.07
N ARG A 11 45.52 19.07 -5.49
CA ARG A 11 46.83 19.71 -5.53
C ARG A 11 47.00 20.63 -4.34
N GLN A 12 48.18 20.58 -3.71
CA GLN A 12 48.61 21.55 -2.73
C GLN A 12 49.76 22.38 -3.33
N ILE A 13 49.68 23.69 -3.15
CA ILE A 13 50.63 24.65 -3.71
C ILE A 13 51.08 25.52 -2.55
N ASP A 14 52.40 25.71 -2.44
CA ASP A 14 52.96 26.62 -1.45
C ASP A 14 52.53 28.06 -1.76
N ALA A 15 51.99 28.75 -0.75
CA ALA A 15 51.54 30.13 -0.81
C ALA A 15 52.31 31.04 0.15
N ASN A 16 53.52 30.64 0.57
CA ASN A 16 54.40 31.40 1.47
C ASN A 16 54.83 32.78 0.93
N HIS A 17 54.67 33.03 -0.37
CA HIS A 17 54.88 34.36 -0.97
C HIS A 17 53.72 35.34 -0.70
N LEU A 18 52.61 34.87 -0.11
CA LEU A 18 51.46 35.67 0.29
C LEU A 18 51.40 35.81 1.81
N GLU A 19 50.96 36.96 2.28
CA GLU A 19 50.78 37.18 3.72
C GLU A 19 49.55 36.44 4.25
N ASN A 20 49.72 35.68 5.33
CA ASN A 20 48.64 34.97 5.99
C ASN A 20 47.82 35.93 6.89
N PRO A 21 46.51 36.14 6.61
CA PRO A 21 45.67 37.09 7.33
C PRO A 21 45.21 36.62 8.72
N LYS A 22 45.60 35.41 9.14
CA LYS A 22 45.36 34.92 10.51
C LYS A 22 46.60 35.00 11.39
N SER A 23 47.77 34.75 10.82
CA SER A 23 49.06 34.74 11.50
C SER A 23 50.08 35.40 10.58
N ALA A 24 50.44 36.65 10.87
CA ALA A 24 51.42 37.39 10.08
C ALA A 24 52.74 36.62 10.02
N GLY A 25 53.25 36.36 8.81
CA GLY A 25 54.45 35.53 8.58
C GLY A 25 54.27 34.02 8.79
N GLY A 26 53.06 33.54 9.11
CA GLY A 26 52.77 32.11 9.28
C GLY A 26 52.70 31.36 7.94
N PRO A 27 53.25 30.13 7.82
CA PRO A 27 53.22 29.39 6.57
C PRO A 27 51.80 29.05 6.11
N MET A 28 51.56 29.12 4.80
CA MET A 28 50.24 28.89 4.23
C MET A 28 50.34 28.12 2.92
N VAL A 29 49.40 27.20 2.70
CA VAL A 29 49.28 26.45 1.44
C VAL A 29 47.92 26.68 0.81
N LEU A 30 47.90 26.77 -0.52
CA LEU A 30 46.68 26.71 -1.32
C LEU A 30 46.37 25.23 -1.64
N ASN A 31 45.27 24.73 -1.10
CA ASN A 31 44.73 23.43 -1.43
C ASN A 31 43.58 23.56 -2.44
N LEU A 32 43.74 22.89 -3.58
CA LEU A 32 42.73 22.76 -4.61
C LEU A 32 42.07 21.39 -4.41
N PHE A 33 40.77 21.36 -4.15
CA PHE A 33 40.07 20.14 -3.76
C PHE A 33 38.74 19.97 -4.47
N GLN A 34 38.27 18.73 -4.49
CA GLN A 34 36.94 18.34 -4.95
C GLN A 34 36.07 17.87 -3.81
N ARG A 35 34.77 18.06 -3.95
CA ARG A 35 33.78 17.50 -3.02
C ARG A 35 33.27 16.17 -3.54
N GLU A 36 33.32 15.17 -2.67
CA GLU A 36 32.67 13.90 -2.85
C GLU A 36 31.53 13.76 -1.83
N GLY A 37 30.30 13.65 -2.33
CA GLY A 37 29.12 13.34 -1.53
C GLY A 37 28.83 11.86 -1.61
N ARG A 38 28.80 11.19 -0.47
CA ARG A 38 28.37 9.79 -0.34
C ARG A 38 27.07 9.73 0.44
N THR A 39 26.06 9.14 -0.16
CA THR A 39 24.84 8.72 0.52
C THR A 39 24.78 7.19 0.54
N VAL A 40 23.83 6.64 1.29
CA VAL A 40 23.58 5.18 1.30
C VAL A 40 23.28 4.65 -0.11
N PHE A 41 22.64 5.47 -0.96
CA PHE A 41 22.16 5.07 -2.29
C PHE A 41 23.11 5.45 -3.43
N SER A 42 23.96 6.46 -3.25
CA SER A 42 24.77 6.99 -4.35
C SER A 42 26.06 7.65 -3.89
N ILE A 43 27.07 7.62 -4.76
CA ILE A 43 28.31 8.37 -4.65
C ILE A 43 28.34 9.40 -5.77
N THR A 44 28.56 10.65 -5.40
CA THR A 44 28.62 11.80 -6.29
C THR A 44 29.95 12.50 -6.10
N ARG A 45 30.67 12.76 -7.18
CA ARG A 45 31.88 13.61 -7.18
C ARG A 45 31.65 14.80 -8.08
N ASN A 46 31.83 15.99 -7.54
CA ASN A 46 31.63 17.22 -8.28
C ASN A 46 32.78 17.41 -9.30
N LYS A 47 32.45 17.85 -10.51
CA LYS A 47 33.43 18.28 -11.53
C LYS A 47 34.18 19.54 -11.10
N LYS A 48 33.54 20.40 -10.34
CA LYS A 48 34.09 21.69 -9.91
C LYS A 48 35.18 21.50 -8.86
N VAL A 49 36.32 22.15 -9.09
CA VAL A 49 37.41 22.26 -8.12
C VAL A 49 37.25 23.56 -7.35
N TYR A 50 37.55 23.51 -6.06
CA TYR A 50 37.44 24.63 -5.15
C TYR A 50 38.82 24.95 -4.56
N PRO A 51 39.19 26.23 -4.47
CA PRO A 51 40.39 26.66 -3.78
C PRO A 51 40.11 26.83 -2.30
N GLN A 52 41.09 26.51 -1.46
CA GLN A 52 41.07 26.79 -0.03
C GLN A 52 42.48 26.98 0.50
N TYR A 53 42.68 28.06 1.25
CA TYR A 53 43.92 28.26 1.97
C TYR A 53 43.90 27.56 3.33
N LEU A 54 45.02 26.93 3.66
CA LEU A 54 45.25 26.19 4.90
C LEU A 54 46.52 26.72 5.56
N GLU A 55 46.43 26.96 6.87
CA GLU A 55 47.57 27.31 7.71
C GLU A 55 48.38 26.06 8.08
N THR A 56 49.71 26.16 7.99
CA THR A 56 50.68 25.09 8.30
C THR A 56 51.68 25.60 9.36
N PRO A 57 52.10 24.80 10.35
CA PRO A 57 51.73 23.41 10.61
C PRO A 57 50.29 23.29 11.11
N ALA A 58 49.66 22.17 10.76
CA ALA A 58 48.36 21.86 11.31
C ALA A 58 48.48 21.65 12.83
N SER A 59 47.70 22.39 13.62
CA SER A 59 47.61 22.07 15.05
C SER A 59 47.09 20.63 15.22
N ASN A 60 47.48 19.98 16.32
CA ASN A 60 47.33 18.55 16.63
C ASN A 60 45.92 17.91 16.48
N ARG A 61 44.90 18.63 15.99
CA ARG A 61 43.52 18.15 15.76
C ARG A 61 43.09 18.02 14.30
N ALA A 62 43.84 18.51 13.31
CA ALA A 62 43.42 18.47 11.91
C ALA A 62 44.54 17.95 11.00
N ALA A 63 44.40 16.74 10.46
CA ALA A 63 45.35 16.17 9.49
C ALA A 63 45.50 16.98 8.18
N HIS A 64 44.67 18.03 7.99
CA HIS A 64 44.57 18.81 6.76
C HIS A 64 44.78 20.33 6.95
N GLY A 65 45.40 20.78 8.05
CA GLY A 65 45.63 22.22 8.29
C GLY A 65 44.38 23.00 8.70
N ILE A 66 44.55 24.23 9.20
CA ILE A 66 43.42 25.07 9.63
C ILE A 66 42.95 25.93 8.45
N ARG A 67 41.69 25.75 8.03
CA ARG A 67 41.09 26.53 6.94
C ARG A 67 41.09 28.03 7.23
N ILE A 68 41.56 28.83 6.26
CA ILE A 68 41.40 30.29 6.26
C ILE A 68 40.07 30.67 5.58
N PRO A 69 39.12 31.30 6.30
CA PRO A 69 37.82 31.66 5.73
C PRO A 69 37.96 32.58 4.51
N ASN A 70 37.17 32.32 3.46
CA ASN A 70 37.21 33.08 2.20
C ASN A 70 37.00 34.59 2.38
N ARG A 71 36.25 35.00 3.42
CA ARG A 71 36.06 36.42 3.79
C ARG A 71 37.34 37.14 4.19
N LYS A 72 38.36 36.41 4.65
CA LYS A 72 39.66 36.97 5.06
C LYS A 72 40.68 37.01 3.92
N TRP A 73 40.33 36.53 2.73
CA TRP A 73 41.28 36.49 1.62
C TRP A 73 41.52 37.89 1.09
N THR A 74 42.80 38.25 0.97
CA THR A 74 43.23 39.46 0.28
C THR A 74 42.92 39.36 -1.22
N ASN A 75 43.00 40.48 -1.94
CA ASN A 75 42.78 40.47 -3.38
C ASN A 75 43.87 39.66 -4.11
N GLU A 76 45.10 39.69 -3.60
CA GLU A 76 46.22 38.88 -4.11
C GLU A 76 45.96 37.38 -3.94
N MET A 77 45.47 36.96 -2.77
CA MET A 77 45.05 35.57 -2.55
C MET A 77 43.96 35.13 -3.52
N LYS A 78 42.96 35.98 -3.78
CA LYS A 78 41.90 35.65 -4.73
C LYS A 78 42.44 35.52 -6.16
N ALA A 79 43.32 36.43 -6.57
CA ALA A 79 43.94 36.40 -7.89
C ALA A 79 44.82 35.16 -8.07
N PHE A 80 45.67 34.85 -7.09
CA PHE A 80 46.53 33.66 -7.10
C PHE A 80 45.70 32.38 -7.17
N ALA A 81 44.65 32.26 -6.34
CA ALA A 81 43.75 31.11 -6.37
C ALA A 81 43.05 30.96 -7.73
N GLN A 82 42.61 32.05 -8.37
CA GLN A 82 42.00 32.00 -9.71
C GLN A 82 43.00 31.60 -10.79
N GLN A 83 44.22 32.12 -10.73
CA GLN A 83 45.29 31.75 -11.66
C GLN A 83 45.61 30.25 -11.57
N GLU A 84 45.78 29.72 -10.36
CA GLU A 84 46.08 28.30 -10.15
C GLU A 84 44.89 27.40 -10.50
N LEU A 85 43.64 27.83 -10.24
CA LEU A 85 42.44 27.13 -10.69
C LEU A 85 42.39 27.02 -12.23
N GLY A 86 42.77 28.08 -12.95
CA GLY A 86 42.78 28.10 -14.42
C GLY A 86 43.78 27.13 -15.03
N LYS A 87 44.80 26.71 -14.27
CA LYS A 87 45.80 25.71 -14.69
C LYS A 87 45.33 24.26 -14.48
N ILE A 88 44.22 24.04 -13.78
CA ILE A 88 43.73 22.68 -13.48
C ILE A 88 42.99 22.13 -14.70
N PRO A 89 43.33 20.91 -15.17
CA PRO A 89 42.56 20.27 -16.23
C PRO A 89 41.11 20.00 -15.78
N PRO A 90 40.14 19.99 -16.71
CA PRO A 90 38.76 19.65 -16.40
C PRO A 90 38.67 18.31 -15.67
N GLN A 91 38.06 18.31 -14.49
CA GLN A 91 37.97 17.11 -13.69
C GLN A 91 36.75 16.27 -14.04
N LYS A 92 36.89 14.94 -13.92
CA LYS A 92 35.80 14.00 -14.14
C LYS A 92 34.87 13.96 -12.94
N GLY A 93 33.60 14.26 -13.18
CA GLY A 93 32.52 14.06 -12.23
C GLY A 93 32.07 12.62 -12.28
N ILE A 94 31.76 12.05 -11.12
CA ILE A 94 31.33 10.65 -11.00
C ILE A 94 29.94 10.65 -10.38
N PHE A 95 29.02 9.92 -10.99
CA PHE A 95 27.78 9.52 -10.35
C PHE A 95 27.70 8.00 -10.40
N LYS A 96 27.65 7.36 -9.24
CA LYS A 96 27.55 5.91 -9.12
C LYS A 96 26.47 5.57 -8.11
N ILE A 97 25.54 4.71 -8.51
CA ILE A 97 24.56 4.14 -7.61
C ILE A 97 25.25 3.01 -6.85
N THR A 98 25.05 2.94 -5.53
CA THR A 98 25.60 1.87 -4.70
C THR A 98 24.81 0.58 -4.90
N ILE A 99 25.32 -0.56 -4.44
CA ILE A 99 24.57 -1.83 -4.46
C ILE A 99 23.21 -1.68 -3.75
N VAL A 100 23.20 -0.98 -2.60
CA VAL A 100 21.96 -0.68 -1.86
C VAL A 100 21.00 0.19 -2.68
N GLY A 101 21.52 1.20 -3.39
CA GLY A 101 20.74 2.00 -4.33
C GLY A 101 20.10 1.17 -5.44
N TRP A 102 20.83 0.21 -6.01
CA TRP A 102 20.30 -0.69 -7.02
C TRP A 102 19.21 -1.62 -6.46
N LEU A 103 19.40 -2.21 -5.29
CA LEU A 103 18.39 -3.03 -4.63
C LEU A 103 17.10 -2.23 -4.36
N PHE A 104 17.25 -0.98 -3.89
CA PHE A 104 16.12 -0.09 -3.66
C PHE A 104 15.38 0.24 -4.96
N LEU A 105 16.10 0.52 -6.05
CA LEU A 105 15.49 0.77 -7.36
C LEU A 105 14.73 -0.46 -7.87
N LEU A 106 15.32 -1.66 -7.78
CA LEU A 106 14.64 -2.90 -8.16
C LEU A 106 13.35 -3.12 -7.36
N LEU A 107 13.39 -2.86 -6.06
CA LEU A 107 12.22 -2.95 -5.20
C LEU A 107 11.15 -1.94 -5.62
N ALA A 108 11.52 -0.68 -5.87
CA ALA A 108 10.60 0.37 -6.31
C ALA A 108 9.95 0.03 -7.67
N PHE A 109 10.72 -0.46 -8.63
CA PHE A 109 10.17 -0.88 -9.92
C PHE A 109 9.30 -2.13 -9.80
N GLY A 110 9.68 -3.10 -8.95
CA GLY A 110 8.89 -4.29 -8.68
C GLY A 110 7.54 -3.97 -8.05
N THR A 111 7.50 -3.08 -7.05
CA THR A 111 6.25 -2.67 -6.40
C THR A 111 5.34 -1.89 -7.34
N LEU A 112 5.89 -0.96 -8.13
CA LEU A 112 5.12 -0.24 -9.14
C LEU A 112 4.58 -1.19 -10.23
N GLY A 113 5.39 -2.12 -10.71
CA GLY A 113 4.97 -3.14 -11.68
C GLY A 113 3.85 -4.02 -11.14
N TYR A 114 3.95 -4.44 -9.87
CA TYR A 114 2.91 -5.21 -9.19
C TYR A 114 1.59 -4.43 -9.06
N LEU A 115 1.65 -3.16 -8.67
CA LEU A 115 0.47 -2.29 -8.58
C LEU A 115 -0.23 -2.12 -9.93
N VAL A 116 0.52 -1.93 -11.00
CA VAL A 116 -0.02 -1.84 -12.36
C VAL A 116 -0.65 -3.17 -12.78
N TYR A 117 0.01 -4.29 -12.51
CA TYR A 117 -0.50 -5.62 -12.82
C TYR A 117 -1.83 -5.92 -12.12
N GLU A 118 -1.94 -5.65 -10.82
CA GLU A 118 -3.20 -5.77 -10.08
C GLU A 118 -4.27 -4.81 -10.61
N GLY A 119 -3.90 -3.56 -10.93
CA GLY A 119 -4.80 -2.58 -11.51
C GLY A 119 -5.43 -3.02 -12.83
N ILE A 120 -4.65 -3.68 -13.71
CA ILE A 120 -5.15 -4.23 -14.98
C ILE A 120 -6.13 -5.40 -14.74
N GLN A 121 -5.89 -6.22 -13.72
CA GLN A 121 -6.75 -7.38 -13.42
C GLN A 121 -7.99 -7.04 -12.60
N ALA A 122 -7.97 -5.93 -11.85
CA ALA A 122 -9.06 -5.48 -11.00
C ALA A 122 -10.45 -5.53 -11.69
N PRO A 123 -10.66 -5.02 -12.91
CA PRO A 123 -11.97 -5.08 -13.55
C PRO A 123 -12.42 -6.52 -13.89
N ALA A 124 -11.50 -7.40 -14.27
CA ALA A 124 -11.83 -8.80 -14.55
C ALA A 124 -12.19 -9.55 -13.25
N LYS A 125 -11.44 -9.33 -12.17
CA LYS A 125 -11.73 -9.88 -10.83
C LYS A 125 -13.08 -9.37 -10.31
N ALA A 126 -13.36 -8.07 -10.46
CA ALA A 126 -14.62 -7.46 -10.06
C ALA A 126 -15.81 -8.06 -10.82
N LYS A 127 -15.69 -8.25 -12.14
CA LYS A 127 -16.74 -8.89 -12.96
C LYS A 127 -17.00 -10.34 -12.54
N LYS A 128 -15.94 -11.13 -12.33
CA LYS A 128 -16.09 -12.52 -11.84
C LYS A 128 -16.80 -12.55 -10.48
N HIS A 129 -16.42 -11.66 -9.58
CA HIS A 129 -17.07 -11.55 -8.28
C HIS A 129 -18.55 -11.18 -8.39
N GLN A 130 -18.90 -10.22 -9.25
CA GLN A 130 -20.30 -9.88 -9.51
C GLN A 130 -21.09 -11.04 -10.10
N GLN A 131 -20.50 -11.81 -11.01
CA GLN A 131 -21.11 -13.02 -11.57
C GLN A 131 -21.34 -14.09 -10.48
N GLU A 132 -20.35 -14.36 -9.64
CA GLU A 132 -20.49 -15.28 -8.50
C GLU A 132 -21.60 -14.83 -7.54
N MET A 133 -21.67 -13.54 -7.24
CA MET A 133 -22.72 -12.99 -6.39
C MET A 133 -24.11 -13.10 -7.03
N ALA A 134 -24.23 -12.88 -8.34
CA ALA A 134 -25.49 -13.04 -9.07
C ALA A 134 -25.94 -14.51 -9.09
N VAL A 135 -25.02 -15.45 -9.32
CA VAL A 135 -25.30 -16.89 -9.25
C VAL A 135 -25.77 -17.28 -7.85
N LYS A 136 -25.07 -16.82 -6.80
CA LYS A 136 -25.48 -17.08 -5.40
C LYS A 136 -26.80 -16.42 -5.04
N ALA A 137 -27.17 -15.30 -5.65
CA ALA A 137 -28.45 -14.63 -5.44
C ALA A 137 -29.63 -15.37 -6.09
N THR A 138 -29.37 -16.17 -7.12
CA THR A 138 -30.40 -16.92 -7.86
C THR A 138 -30.97 -18.04 -6.98
N VAL A 139 -32.29 -18.23 -7.08
CA VAL A 139 -33.05 -19.25 -6.35
C VAL A 139 -33.75 -20.12 -7.38
N SER A 140 -33.44 -21.41 -7.40
CA SER A 140 -33.95 -22.35 -8.39
C SER A 140 -34.88 -23.39 -7.77
N GLU A 141 -35.70 -24.02 -8.62
CA GLU A 141 -36.51 -25.16 -8.21
C GLU A 141 -35.62 -26.31 -7.72
N GLY A 142 -36.03 -26.97 -6.64
CA GLY A 142 -35.27 -28.03 -5.99
C GLY A 142 -34.28 -27.53 -4.92
N ASP A 143 -33.95 -26.24 -4.90
CA ASP A 143 -33.00 -25.71 -3.92
C ASP A 143 -33.54 -25.82 -2.49
N VAL A 144 -32.67 -26.25 -1.57
CA VAL A 144 -32.97 -26.36 -0.14
C VAL A 144 -32.15 -25.33 0.63
N TYR A 145 -32.82 -24.56 1.48
CA TYR A 145 -32.21 -23.49 2.28
C TYR A 145 -32.51 -23.66 3.76
N PHE A 146 -31.54 -23.34 4.61
CA PHE A 146 -31.76 -23.14 6.02
C PHE A 146 -32.16 -21.69 6.29
N GLY A 147 -33.08 -21.48 7.22
CA GLY A 147 -33.56 -20.14 7.52
C GLY A 147 -34.55 -20.08 8.67
N LYS A 148 -35.29 -18.97 8.71
CA LYS A 148 -36.37 -18.71 9.66
C LYS A 148 -37.65 -18.32 8.93
N TYR A 149 -38.79 -18.59 9.55
CA TYR A 149 -40.09 -18.08 9.12
C TYR A 149 -40.81 -17.36 10.24
N ARG A 150 -41.73 -16.49 9.87
CA ARG A 150 -42.72 -15.90 10.76
C ARG A 150 -44.08 -15.84 10.08
N VAL A 151 -45.12 -16.13 10.85
CA VAL A 151 -46.52 -15.99 10.50
C VAL A 151 -47.14 -14.99 11.48
N TYR A 152 -47.60 -13.87 10.95
CA TYR A 152 -48.22 -12.79 11.70
C TYR A 152 -49.74 -12.94 11.71
N LYS A 153 -50.39 -12.61 12.83
CA LYS A 153 -51.86 -12.50 12.89
C LYS A 153 -52.37 -11.23 12.21
N GLU A 154 -51.58 -10.16 12.31
CA GLU A 154 -51.79 -8.87 11.66
C GLU A 154 -50.47 -8.39 11.08
N LYS A 155 -50.51 -7.79 9.88
CA LYS A 155 -49.31 -7.38 9.14
C LYS A 155 -48.42 -6.46 9.98
N GLY A 156 -47.18 -6.89 10.23
CA GLY A 156 -46.18 -6.12 10.98
C GLY A 156 -46.34 -6.16 12.52
N ASN A 157 -47.35 -6.86 13.04
CA ASN A 157 -47.55 -7.02 14.48
C ASN A 157 -46.85 -8.28 14.99
N PHE A 158 -45.79 -8.10 15.78
CA PHE A 158 -44.99 -9.20 16.34
C PHE A 158 -45.68 -9.90 17.53
N ILE A 159 -46.73 -9.31 18.09
CA ILE A 159 -47.40 -9.85 19.28
C ILE A 159 -48.30 -11.02 18.86
N GLY A 160 -47.92 -12.23 19.29
CA GLY A 160 -48.65 -13.46 18.97
C GLY A 160 -48.35 -14.03 17.57
N SER A 161 -47.25 -13.62 16.93
CA SER A 161 -46.75 -14.23 15.71
C SER A 161 -46.14 -15.60 16.00
N GLU A 162 -46.41 -16.58 15.15
CA GLU A 162 -45.74 -17.88 15.17
C GLU A 162 -44.44 -17.78 14.36
N GLY A 163 -43.37 -18.45 14.77
CA GLY A 163 -42.15 -18.46 13.98
C GLY A 163 -41.16 -19.49 14.49
N GLY A 164 -40.27 -19.91 13.60
CA GLY A 164 -39.29 -20.94 13.90
C GLY A 164 -38.16 -20.99 12.87
N PHE A 165 -37.26 -21.92 13.09
CA PHE A 165 -36.06 -22.19 12.30
C PHE A 165 -36.16 -23.58 11.69
N GLY A 166 -35.68 -23.73 10.46
CA GLY A 166 -35.73 -25.03 9.78
C GLY A 166 -35.24 -24.97 8.35
N TRP A 167 -35.45 -26.09 7.66
CA TRP A 167 -35.10 -26.24 6.25
C TRP A 167 -36.30 -25.92 5.38
N PHE A 168 -36.05 -25.30 4.24
CA PHE A 168 -37.06 -24.86 3.29
C PHE A 168 -36.68 -25.36 1.91
N LYS A 169 -37.60 -26.01 1.22
CA LYS A 169 -37.40 -26.46 -0.16
C LYS A 169 -38.19 -25.59 -1.12
N VAL A 170 -37.53 -25.08 -2.15
CA VAL A 170 -38.18 -24.41 -3.28
C VAL A 170 -38.77 -25.50 -4.17
N VAL A 171 -40.10 -25.62 -4.16
CA VAL A 171 -40.82 -26.66 -4.90
C VAL A 171 -41.01 -26.25 -6.35
N LYS A 172 -41.38 -24.98 -6.58
CA LYS A 172 -41.69 -24.43 -7.91
C LYS A 172 -41.44 -22.92 -7.93
N VAL A 173 -41.06 -22.37 -9.07
CA VAL A 173 -40.97 -20.93 -9.32
C VAL A 173 -41.77 -20.57 -10.57
N GLU A 174 -42.87 -19.82 -10.40
CA GLU A 174 -43.77 -19.45 -11.49
C GLU A 174 -44.07 -17.96 -11.46
N ASN A 175 -43.80 -17.26 -12.58
CA ASN A 175 -44.09 -15.83 -12.75
C ASN A 175 -43.62 -14.94 -11.56
N GLY A 176 -42.44 -15.24 -10.99
CA GLY A 176 -41.87 -14.50 -9.85
C GLY A 176 -42.48 -14.84 -8.49
N THR A 177 -43.32 -15.87 -8.42
CA THR A 177 -43.86 -16.45 -7.19
C THR A 177 -43.13 -17.76 -6.88
N TYR A 178 -42.65 -17.87 -5.66
CA TYR A 178 -41.89 -19.01 -5.15
C TYR A 178 -42.81 -19.86 -4.28
N TYR A 179 -42.91 -21.14 -4.59
CA TYR A 179 -43.65 -22.12 -3.80
C TYR A 179 -42.66 -22.81 -2.87
N ILE A 180 -42.74 -22.51 -1.58
CA ILE A 180 -41.75 -22.95 -0.58
C ILE A 180 -42.43 -23.89 0.42
N ALA A 181 -41.89 -25.09 0.57
CA ALA A 181 -42.29 -26.06 1.58
C ALA A 181 -41.33 -26.02 2.78
N LYS A 182 -41.86 -26.10 4.01
CA LYS A 182 -41.06 -26.18 5.24
C LYS A 182 -40.65 -27.62 5.52
N SER A 183 -39.61 -27.83 6.32
CA SER A 183 -39.31 -29.14 6.88
C SER A 183 -40.41 -29.57 7.84
N VAL A 184 -40.69 -30.87 7.90
CA VAL A 184 -41.71 -31.43 8.80
C VAL A 184 -41.37 -31.14 10.27
N GLU A 185 -40.07 -31.09 10.58
CA GLU A 185 -39.56 -30.70 11.88
C GLU A 185 -39.04 -29.26 11.82
N MET A 186 -39.75 -28.35 12.50
CA MET A 186 -39.34 -26.96 12.71
C MET A 186 -38.96 -26.77 14.18
N SER A 187 -38.05 -25.84 14.45
CA SER A 187 -37.62 -25.50 15.81
C SER A 187 -38.07 -24.09 16.20
N ASP A 188 -38.76 -23.97 17.33
CA ASP A 188 -39.19 -22.66 17.87
C ASP A 188 -38.02 -21.85 18.46
N THR A 189 -36.89 -22.52 18.73
CA THR A 189 -35.64 -21.92 19.17
C THR A 189 -34.55 -22.02 18.10
N ALA A 190 -33.61 -21.09 18.11
CA ALA A 190 -32.47 -21.12 17.20
C ALA A 190 -31.61 -22.37 17.48
N LYS A 191 -31.57 -23.31 16.54
CA LYS A 191 -30.71 -24.50 16.58
C LYS A 191 -29.77 -24.52 15.37
N PRO A 192 -28.56 -25.08 15.51
CA PRO A 192 -27.69 -25.35 14.38
C PRO A 192 -28.40 -26.22 13.33
N LYS A 193 -28.14 -25.95 12.05
CA LYS A 193 -28.78 -26.63 10.91
C LYS A 193 -28.51 -28.14 10.91
N GLU A 194 -27.40 -28.58 11.48
CA GLU A 194 -26.98 -29.98 11.60
C GLU A 194 -27.89 -30.79 12.54
N GLN A 195 -28.63 -30.11 13.42
CA GLN A 195 -29.53 -30.73 14.38
C GLN A 195 -30.98 -30.82 13.86
N LEU A 196 -31.25 -30.36 12.64
CA LEU A 196 -32.59 -30.27 12.07
C LEU A 196 -32.71 -31.12 10.81
N ASN A 197 -33.82 -31.84 10.70
CA ASN A 197 -34.09 -32.74 9.59
C ASN A 197 -34.27 -31.95 8.28
N SER A 198 -33.45 -32.29 7.27
CA SER A 198 -33.45 -31.65 5.96
C SER A 198 -33.94 -32.56 4.82
N ASN A 199 -34.50 -33.73 5.16
CA ASN A 199 -34.93 -34.75 4.19
C ASN A 199 -36.45 -34.87 4.10
N GLY A 200 -37.18 -34.54 5.17
CA GLY A 200 -38.64 -34.52 5.19
C GLY A 200 -39.19 -33.10 5.06
N PHE A 201 -40.01 -32.87 4.03
CA PHE A 201 -40.69 -31.59 3.80
C PHE A 201 -42.21 -31.78 3.81
N GLU A 202 -42.93 -30.75 4.23
CA GLU A 202 -44.40 -30.69 4.17
C GLU A 202 -44.90 -30.83 2.72
N LYS A 203 -46.06 -31.45 2.55
CA LYS A 203 -46.69 -31.60 1.22
C LYS A 203 -47.28 -30.29 0.71
N GLU A 204 -47.71 -29.44 1.62
CA GLU A 204 -48.26 -28.12 1.30
C GLU A 204 -47.14 -27.10 1.15
N SER A 205 -47.28 -26.22 0.16
CA SER A 205 -46.30 -25.17 -0.11
C SER A 205 -46.94 -23.81 0.04
N MET A 206 -46.16 -22.84 0.51
CA MET A 206 -46.60 -21.46 0.64
C MET A 206 -46.18 -20.68 -0.60
N ALA A 207 -47.13 -19.95 -1.18
CA ALA A 207 -46.85 -19.04 -2.29
C ALA A 207 -46.34 -17.69 -1.75
N VAL A 208 -45.08 -17.35 -2.04
CA VAL A 208 -44.44 -16.12 -1.57
C VAL A 208 -43.70 -15.41 -2.71
N LYS A 209 -43.52 -14.09 -2.58
CA LYS A 209 -42.73 -13.28 -3.51
C LYS A 209 -41.41 -12.87 -2.87
N ALA A 210 -40.36 -12.79 -3.67
CA ALA A 210 -39.08 -12.30 -3.19
C ALA A 210 -39.16 -10.82 -2.83
N LYS A 211 -38.73 -10.48 -1.62
CA LYS A 211 -38.54 -9.10 -1.14
C LYS A 211 -37.10 -8.67 -1.35
N GLU A 212 -36.15 -9.58 -1.11
CA GLU A 212 -34.72 -9.38 -1.34
C GLU A 212 -34.07 -10.69 -1.79
N LEU A 213 -33.24 -10.65 -2.84
CA LEU A 213 -32.43 -11.78 -3.30
C LEU A 213 -30.96 -11.36 -3.32
N GLY A 214 -30.32 -11.44 -2.15
CA GLY A 214 -28.88 -11.28 -2.00
C GLY A 214 -28.15 -12.62 -2.09
N ALA A 215 -26.83 -12.55 -2.32
CA ALA A 215 -25.97 -13.74 -2.33
C ALA A 215 -26.03 -14.53 -1.01
N TYR A 216 -26.10 -13.83 0.13
CA TYR A 216 -26.05 -14.42 1.48
C TYR A 216 -27.33 -14.26 2.29
N HIS A 217 -28.23 -13.38 1.85
CA HIS A 217 -29.53 -13.18 2.50
C HIS A 217 -30.62 -13.16 1.45
N LYS A 218 -31.65 -13.97 1.63
CA LYS A 218 -32.82 -13.99 0.75
C LYS A 218 -34.05 -13.88 1.62
N SER A 219 -34.94 -12.95 1.31
CA SER A 219 -36.17 -12.75 2.04
C SER A 219 -37.38 -12.82 1.10
N PHE A 220 -38.43 -13.47 1.60
CA PHE A 220 -39.67 -13.68 0.89
C PHE A 220 -40.84 -13.28 1.78
N ALA A 221 -41.91 -12.78 1.16
CA ALA A 221 -43.15 -12.45 1.85
C ALA A 221 -44.36 -12.92 1.04
N SER A 222 -45.42 -13.35 1.71
CA SER A 222 -46.71 -13.62 1.07
C SER A 222 -47.35 -12.33 0.56
N GLY A 223 -48.30 -12.46 -0.38
CA GLY A 223 -48.99 -11.30 -0.98
C GLY A 223 -49.76 -10.44 0.03
N ASP A 224 -50.27 -11.05 1.10
CA ASP A 224 -50.93 -10.39 2.23
C ASP A 224 -49.94 -9.83 3.27
N GLY A 225 -48.66 -10.21 3.21
CA GLY A 225 -47.62 -9.83 4.16
C GLY A 225 -47.75 -10.50 5.53
N LEU A 226 -48.56 -11.56 5.65
CA LEU A 226 -48.72 -12.31 6.90
C LEU A 226 -47.63 -13.37 7.08
N ILE A 227 -46.94 -13.78 6.02
CA ILE A 227 -45.84 -14.75 6.08
C ILE A 227 -44.56 -14.06 5.62
N GLU A 228 -43.51 -14.18 6.42
CA GLU A 228 -42.15 -13.79 6.05
C GLU A 228 -41.21 -14.98 6.21
N ILE A 229 -40.38 -15.24 5.20
CA ILE A 229 -39.37 -16.30 5.20
C ILE A 229 -38.03 -15.66 4.90
N SER A 230 -36.99 -16.04 5.63
CA SER A 230 -35.63 -15.54 5.46
C SER A 230 -34.66 -16.70 5.40
N PHE A 231 -33.95 -16.85 4.28
CA PHE A 231 -32.89 -17.82 4.11
C PHE A 231 -31.54 -17.21 4.48
N SER A 232 -30.75 -18.00 5.18
CA SER A 232 -29.38 -17.66 5.57
C SER A 232 -28.34 -18.53 4.88
N GLU A 233 -28.68 -19.78 4.52
CA GLU A 233 -27.72 -20.70 3.93
C GLU A 233 -28.38 -21.69 2.98
N LYS A 234 -27.68 -22.08 1.90
CA LYS A 234 -28.12 -23.14 0.98
C LYS A 234 -27.54 -24.48 1.44
N LYS A 235 -28.31 -25.55 1.38
CA LYS A 235 -27.79 -26.91 1.54
C LYS A 235 -26.86 -27.19 0.36
N ASN A 236 -25.57 -27.36 0.64
CA ASN A 236 -24.64 -27.87 -0.35
C ASN A 236 -24.90 -29.38 -0.46
N GLU A 237 -24.99 -29.88 -1.70
CA GLU A 237 -25.01 -31.32 -1.98
C GLU A 237 -23.72 -32.01 -1.50
#